data_AF-A0AAU7UGT9-F1
#
_entry.id   AF-A0AAU7UGT9-F1
#
_cell.length_a   1.000
_cell.length_b   1.000
_cell.length_c   1.000
_cell.angle_alpha   90.00
_cell.angle_beta   90.00
_cell.angle_gamma   90.00
#
_symmetry.space_group_name_H-M   'P 1'
#
loop_
_entity.id
_entity.type
_entity.pdbx_description
1 polymer ?
#
loop_
_entity_poly.entity_id
_entity_poly.type
_entity_poly.pdbx_seq_one_letter_code
_entity_poly.pdbx_strand_id
1 'polypeptide(L)'
;MARNDDLHIAPLRGDGVTYGTLTWIWSVVVDGQVYVRASTGTDSRWYQAALKQKAGRVTTADMPRAVTFGPVTSEVQPRIDSAYRAKYADRPYLAPMIGERARAATLRVLPSEVDA
;
A
#
# COMPACT_ATOMS: atom_id res chain seq x y z
N MET A 1 17.90 11.10 -4.10
CA MET A 1 16.74 11.43 -3.24
C MET A 1 15.97 10.14 -2.98
N ALA A 2 15.64 9.85 -1.72
CA ALA A 2 15.43 8.49 -1.19
C ALA A 2 14.37 7.63 -1.92
N ARG A 3 14.83 6.81 -2.87
CA ARG A 3 14.97 5.33 -2.82
C ARG A 3 14.17 4.54 -1.76
N ASN A 4 12.92 4.89 -1.46
CA ASN A 4 12.07 4.01 -0.65
C ASN A 4 11.46 2.92 -1.54
N ASP A 5 12.27 1.91 -1.83
CA ASP A 5 11.85 0.65 -2.47
C ASP A 5 11.13 -0.28 -1.48
N ASP A 6 11.19 0.03 -0.19
CA ASP A 6 10.87 -0.93 0.87
C ASP A 6 9.78 -0.36 1.78
N LEU A 7 8.52 -0.36 1.34
CA LEU A 7 7.40 -0.13 2.24
C LEU A 7 6.96 -1.47 2.82
N HIS A 8 7.20 -1.67 4.10
CA HIS A 8 6.60 -2.80 4.81
C HIS A 8 5.27 -2.38 5.40
N ILE A 9 4.26 -3.22 5.22
CA ILE A 9 2.98 -3.05 5.90
C ILE A 9 2.77 -4.20 6.87
N ALA A 10 2.11 -3.88 7.97
CA ALA A 10 1.51 -4.86 8.85
C ALA A 10 0.12 -4.33 9.25
N PRO A 11 -0.97 -4.80 8.58
CA PRO A 11 -2.33 -4.49 9.02
C PRO A 11 -2.59 -5.08 10.40
N LEU A 12 -3.50 -4.48 11.18
CA LEU A 12 -3.94 -5.09 12.43
C LEU A 12 -4.64 -6.43 12.17
N ARG A 13 -4.49 -7.38 13.09
CA ARG A 13 -5.26 -8.63 13.11
C ARG A 13 -6.65 -8.38 13.68
N GLY A 14 -7.48 -9.42 13.65
CA GLY A 14 -8.85 -9.37 14.16
C GLY A 14 -9.00 -8.99 15.63
N ASP A 15 -7.92 -9.08 16.41
CA ASP A 15 -7.86 -8.69 17.81
C ASP A 15 -7.64 -7.18 18.02
N GLY A 16 -7.34 -6.42 16.97
CA GLY A 16 -7.10 -4.97 17.04
C GLY A 16 -5.80 -4.57 17.75
N VAL A 17 -5.00 -5.54 18.21
CA VAL A 17 -3.78 -5.31 19.01
C VAL A 17 -2.55 -5.88 18.30
N THR A 18 -2.68 -7.04 17.68
CA THR A 18 -1.55 -7.73 17.06
C THR A 18 -1.40 -7.30 15.61
N TYR A 19 -0.18 -6.95 15.20
CA TYR A 19 0.12 -6.68 13.80
C TYR A 19 0.27 -7.97 13.00
N GLY A 20 -0.15 -7.94 11.73
CA GLY A 20 0.05 -9.00 10.76
C GLY A 20 1.53 -9.24 10.44
N THR A 21 1.80 -10.25 9.63
CA THR A 21 3.16 -10.50 9.12
C THR A 21 3.63 -9.31 8.30
N LEU A 22 4.86 -8.85 8.57
CA LEU A 22 5.53 -7.81 7.83
C LEU A 22 5.56 -8.20 6.34
N THR A 23 4.80 -7.48 5.52
CA THR A 23 4.67 -7.78 4.09
C THR A 23 5.37 -6.70 3.30
N TRP A 24 6.23 -7.11 2.37
CA TRP A 24 6.83 -6.23 1.39
C TRP A 24 5.78 -5.74 0.41
N ILE A 25 5.60 -4.43 0.33
CA ILE A 25 4.58 -3.81 -0.52
C ILE A 25 5.20 -2.75 -1.40
N TRP A 26 4.84 -2.83 -2.68
CA TRP A 26 5.15 -1.78 -3.61
C TRP A 26 4.26 -0.57 -3.37
N SER A 27 4.88 0.58 -3.16
CA SER A 27 4.19 1.86 -2.98
C SER A 27 4.62 2.90 -4.01
N VAL A 28 3.72 3.85 -4.27
CA VAL A 28 3.96 5.05 -5.08
C VAL A 28 3.34 6.27 -4.39
N VAL A 29 3.88 7.44 -4.70
CA VAL A 29 3.32 8.73 -4.25
C VAL A 29 2.68 9.43 -5.44
N VAL A 30 1.42 9.83 -5.30
CA VAL A 30 0.67 10.61 -6.29
C VAL A 30 0.01 11.77 -5.56
N ASP A 31 0.21 13.00 -6.05
CA ASP A 31 -0.39 14.20 -5.46
C ASP A 31 -0.16 14.33 -3.93
N GLY A 32 1.03 13.93 -3.47
CA GLY A 32 1.42 13.98 -2.05
C GLY A 32 0.82 12.86 -1.18
N GLN A 33 0.13 11.89 -1.76
CA GLN A 33 -0.52 10.78 -1.06
C GLN A 33 0.16 9.44 -1.40
N VAL A 34 0.25 8.55 -0.41
CA VAL A 34 0.85 7.22 -0.58
C VAL A 34 -0.22 6.23 -1.03
N TYR A 35 0.08 5.46 -2.06
CA TYR A 35 -0.76 4.39 -2.57
C TYR A 35 -0.02 3.06 -2.59
N VAL A 36 -0.74 1.99 -2.28
CA VAL A 36 -0.23 0.62 -2.26
C VAL A 36 -1.14 -0.30 -3.06
N ARG A 37 -0.56 -1.36 -3.62
CA ARG A 37 -1.30 -2.39 -4.37
C ARG A 37 -0.92 -3.80 -3.96
N ALA A 38 -1.93 -4.66 -3.84
CA ALA A 38 -1.70 -6.09 -3.75
C ALA A 38 -1.51 -6.66 -5.16
N SER A 39 -0.31 -7.14 -5.49
CA SER A 39 -0.04 -7.82 -6.77
C SER A 39 -0.91 -9.07 -6.96
N THR A 40 -1.23 -9.76 -5.86
CA THR A 40 -2.16 -10.90 -5.85
C THR A 40 -3.62 -10.48 -5.86
N GLY A 41 -3.95 -9.19 -5.95
CA GLY A 41 -5.32 -8.68 -6.03
C GLY A 41 -6.10 -8.78 -4.72
N THR A 42 -7.43 -8.77 -4.84
CA THR A 42 -8.36 -8.66 -3.71
C THR A 42 -8.38 -9.88 -2.80
N ASP A 43 -7.81 -11.00 -3.24
CA ASP A 43 -7.63 -12.23 -2.45
C ASP A 43 -6.45 -12.14 -1.46
N SER A 44 -5.67 -11.05 -1.52
CA SER A 44 -4.55 -10.85 -0.62
C SER A 44 -5.01 -10.73 0.84
N ARG A 45 -4.44 -11.56 1.72
CA ARG A 45 -4.75 -11.56 3.16
C ARG A 45 -4.49 -10.20 3.82
N TRP A 46 -3.40 -9.53 3.45
CA TRP A 46 -3.10 -8.21 4.01
C TRP A 46 -4.11 -7.17 3.51
N TYR A 47 -4.53 -7.25 2.25
CA TYR A 47 -5.46 -6.30 1.65
C TYR A 47 -6.83 -6.43 2.31
N GLN A 48 -7.30 -7.66 2.49
CA GLN A 48 -8.55 -7.95 3.21
C GLN A 48 -8.48 -7.47 4.66
N ALA A 49 -7.36 -7.68 5.35
CA ALA A 49 -7.16 -7.18 6.71
C ALA A 49 -7.15 -5.63 6.75
N ALA A 50 -6.44 -4.97 5.83
CA ALA A 50 -6.39 -3.52 5.71
C ALA A 50 -7.77 -2.92 5.40
N LEU A 51 -8.55 -3.53 4.52
CA LEU A 51 -9.94 -3.13 4.25
C LEU A 51 -10.84 -3.29 5.47
N LYS A 52 -10.71 -4.41 6.20
CA LYS A 52 -11.55 -4.71 7.36
C LYS A 52 -11.23 -3.80 8.55
N GLN A 53 -9.95 -3.67 8.88
CA GLN A 53 -9.51 -2.94 10.07
C GLN A 53 -9.34 -1.44 9.83
N LYS A 54 -9.08 -1.02 8.58
CA LYS A 54 -8.83 0.37 8.18
C LYS A 54 -7.65 1.04 8.88
N ALA A 55 -6.90 0.30 9.71
CA ALA A 55 -5.78 0.75 10.49
C ALA A 55 -4.66 -0.30 10.48
N GLY A 56 -3.42 0.19 10.61
CA GLY A 56 -2.24 -0.66 10.71
C GLY A 56 -0.98 0.17 10.87
N ARG A 57 0.15 -0.46 10.56
CA ARG A 57 1.46 0.16 10.68
C ARG A 57 2.23 -0.01 9.39
N VAL A 58 2.95 1.03 9.01
CA VAL A 58 3.98 0.94 7.97
C VAL A 58 5.34 1.21 8.57
N THR A 59 6.37 0.59 8.00
CA THR A 59 7.75 0.88 8.35
C THR A 59 8.41 1.59 7.18
N THR A 60 9.03 2.73 7.44
CA THR A 60 9.84 3.48 6.48
C THR A 60 11.15 3.85 7.14
N ALA A 61 12.29 3.55 6.53
CA ALA A 61 13.62 3.78 7.13
C ALA A 61 13.73 3.23 8.56
N ASP A 62 13.27 1.99 8.76
CA ASP A 62 13.20 1.27 10.05
C ASP A 62 12.35 1.94 11.15
N MET A 63 11.71 3.07 10.84
CA MET A 63 10.80 3.75 11.74
C MET A 63 9.35 3.36 11.45
N PRO A 64 8.68 2.72 12.42
CA PRO A 64 7.27 2.43 12.28
C PRO A 64 6.40 3.66 12.46
N ARG A 65 5.30 3.73 11.71
CA ARG A 65 4.27 4.76 11.85
C ARG A 65 2.88 4.15 11.76
N ALA A 66 1.98 4.60 12.65
CA ALA A 66 0.57 4.25 12.55
C ALA A 66 -0.03 4.88 11.28
N VAL A 67 -0.86 4.10 10.59
CA VAL A 67 -1.54 4.55 9.37
C VAL A 67 -2.99 4.09 9.36
N THR A 68 -3.78 4.78 8.55
CA THR A 68 -5.11 4.33 8.13
C THR A 68 -5.11 3.95 6.65
N PHE A 69 -5.97 2.99 6.30
CA PHE A 69 -6.15 2.51 4.95
C PHE A 69 -7.52 2.94 4.42
N GLY A 70 -7.53 3.59 3.26
CA GLY A 70 -8.73 4.09 2.61
C GLY A 70 -8.94 3.54 1.21
N PRO A 71 -10.19 3.51 0.72
CA PRO A 71 -10.48 3.17 -0.67
C PRO A 71 -9.91 4.23 -1.62
N VAL A 72 -9.74 3.84 -2.89
CA VAL A 72 -9.39 4.75 -3.98
C VAL A 72 -10.52 4.85 -4.98
N THR A 73 -10.70 6.02 -5.60
CA THR A 73 -11.61 6.17 -6.74
C THR A 73 -10.97 5.61 -8.01
N SER A 74 -11.79 5.25 -9.00
CA SER A 74 -11.29 4.78 -10.30
C SER A 74 -10.50 5.87 -11.04
N GLU A 75 -10.82 7.13 -10.82
CA GLU A 75 -10.22 8.29 -11.51
C GLU A 75 -8.72 8.47 -11.21
N VAL A 76 -8.25 8.07 -10.02
CA VAL A 76 -6.83 8.20 -9.64
C VAL A 76 -5.98 7.02 -10.14
N GLN A 77 -6.60 5.92 -10.56
CA GLN A 77 -5.90 4.70 -10.98
C GLN A 77 -4.90 4.91 -12.13
N PRO A 78 -5.22 5.67 -13.21
CA PRO A 78 -4.27 5.93 -14.29
C PRO A 78 -3.02 6.69 -13.80
N ARG A 79 -3.18 7.62 -12.85
CA ARG A 79 -2.05 8.36 -12.27
C ARG A 79 -1.17 7.45 -11.43
N ILE A 80 -1.78 6.55 -10.65
CA ILE A 80 -1.09 5.52 -9.88
C ILE A 80 -0.31 4.59 -10.82
N ASP A 81 -0.88 4.18 -11.94
CA ASP A 81 -0.16 3.36 -12.93
C ASP A 81 1.03 4.10 -13.53
N SER A 82 0.87 5.37 -13.89
CA SER A 82 1.98 6.19 -14.40
C SER A 82 3.09 6.33 -13.36
N ALA A 83 2.75 6.48 -12.09
CA ALA A 83 3.73 6.50 -11.01
C ALA A 83 4.43 5.15 -10.84
N TYR A 84 3.71 4.03 -10.95
CA TYR A 84 4.32 2.69 -10.96
C TYR A 84 5.23 2.47 -12.17
N ARG A 85 4.81 2.92 -13.36
CA ARG A 85 5.63 2.85 -14.59
C ARG A 85 6.90 3.67 -14.45
N ALA A 86 6.82 4.87 -13.89
CA ALA A 86 8.00 5.73 -13.67
C ALA A 86 8.95 5.13 -12.62
N LYS A 87 8.41 4.59 -11.52
CA LYS A 87 9.21 4.06 -10.41
C LYS A 87 9.84 2.69 -10.71
N TYR A 88 9.16 1.83 -11.46
CA TYR A 88 9.57 0.43 -11.69
C TYR A 88 9.73 0.09 -13.18
N ALA A 89 10.04 1.08 -14.03
CA ALA A 89 10.15 0.93 -15.50
C ALA A 89 10.96 -0.30 -15.93
N ASP A 90 12.10 -0.52 -15.27
CA ASP A 90 13.06 -1.56 -15.62
C ASP A 90 12.85 -2.88 -14.86
N ARG A 91 11.70 -3.05 -14.20
CA ARG A 91 11.42 -4.22 -13.37
C ARG A 91 10.51 -5.21 -14.10
N PRO A 92 10.87 -6.51 -14.14
CA PRO A 92 10.10 -7.53 -14.85
C PRO A 92 8.70 -7.75 -14.27
N TYR A 93 8.48 -7.32 -13.02
CA TYR A 93 7.21 -7.43 -12.32
C TYR A 93 6.29 -6.20 -12.48
N LEU A 94 6.63 -5.22 -13.31
CA LEU A 94 5.78 -4.04 -13.55
C LEU A 94 4.42 -4.43 -14.16
N ALA A 95 4.42 -5.31 -15.17
CA ALA A 95 3.21 -5.71 -15.88
C ALA A 95 2.09 -6.23 -14.94
N PRO A 96 2.35 -7.18 -14.02
CA PRO A 96 1.32 -7.60 -13.06
C PRO A 96 0.93 -6.51 -12.05
N MET A 97 1.77 -5.50 -11.78
CA MET A 97 1.47 -4.42 -10.83
C MET A 97 0.51 -3.35 -11.37
N ILE A 98 0.44 -3.19 -12.69
CA ILE A 98 -0.46 -2.24 -13.36
C ILE A 98 -1.66 -2.93 -14.01
N GLY A 99 -1.77 -4.26 -13.90
CA GLY A 99 -2.90 -5.03 -14.39
C GLY A 99 -4.17 -4.81 -13.55
N GLU A 100 -5.32 -5.15 -14.12
CA GLU A 100 -6.65 -4.94 -13.50
C GLU A 100 -6.77 -5.59 -12.12
N ARG A 101 -6.20 -6.80 -11.96
CA ARG A 101 -6.18 -7.52 -10.68
C ARG A 101 -5.54 -6.69 -9.56
N ALA A 102 -4.38 -6.07 -9.83
CA ALA A 102 -3.69 -5.24 -8.86
C ALA A 102 -4.36 -3.88 -8.68
N ARG A 103 -4.92 -3.30 -9.75
CA ARG A 103 -5.73 -2.07 -9.67
C ARG A 103 -6.92 -2.25 -8.73
N ALA A 104 -7.65 -3.35 -8.84
CA ALA A 104 -8.79 -3.67 -7.98
C ALA A 104 -8.43 -3.79 -6.49
N ALA A 105 -7.14 -3.99 -6.18
CA ALA A 105 -6.63 -4.10 -4.82
C ALA A 105 -5.69 -2.94 -4.45
N THR A 106 -6.08 -1.72 -4.83
CA THR A 106 -5.36 -0.48 -4.50
C THR A 106 -5.95 0.15 -3.24
N LEU A 107 -5.10 0.56 -2.31
CA LEU A 107 -5.48 1.34 -1.13
C LEU A 107 -4.67 2.63 -1.06
N ARG A 108 -5.30 3.67 -0.53
CA ARG A 108 -4.63 4.88 -0.05
C ARG A 108 -4.14 4.65 1.37
N VAL A 109 -2.93 5.09 1.67
CA VAL A 109 -2.33 5.05 3.00
C VAL A 109 -2.22 6.48 3.52
N LEU A 110 -2.74 6.71 4.73
CA LEU A 110 -2.73 8.01 5.39
C LEU A 110 -2.05 7.88 6.76
N PRO A 111 -1.29 8.88 7.21
CA PRO A 111 -0.87 8.96 8.61
C PRO A 111 -2.08 8.84 9.54
N SER A 112 -1.95 8.07 10.61
CA SER A 112 -2.98 8.00 11.64
C SER A 112 -2.80 9.15 12.63
N GLU A 113 -3.89 9.81 13.05
CA GLU A 113 -3.85 10.92 14.02
C GLU A 113 -3.57 10.48 15.46
N VAL A 114 -3.46 9.17 15.73
CA VAL A 114 -3.24 8.62 17.09
C VAL A 114 -1.81 8.77 17.62
N ASP A 115 -0.89 9.41 16.86
CA ASP A 115 0.46 9.75 17.32
C ASP A 115 0.65 11.28 17.39
N ALA A 116 -0.25 11.99 18.10
CA ALA A 116 -0.10 13.41 18.46
C ALA A 116 -0.04 13.60 19.98
#